data_AF-A0A8X6HND7-F1
#
_entry.id   AF-A0A8X6HND7-F1
#
_cell.length_a   1.000
_cell.length_b   1.000
_cell.length_c   1.000
_cell.angle_alpha   90.00
_cell.angle_beta   90.00
_cell.angle_gamma   90.00
#
_symmetry.space_group_name_H-M   'P 1'
#
loop_
_entity.id
_entity.type
_entity.pdbx_description
1 polymer ?
#
loop_
_entity_poly.entity_id
_entity_poly.type
_entity_poly.pdbx_seq_one_letter_code
_entity_poly.pdbx_strand_id
1 'polypeptide(L)'
;MLARGEWRPTNPIKGEKKGFHLSSLYSPVGWYSWKQAVEDYLHAKENEQLLKVWINTTLGETWVDKGEVPDWKQLFERRENFPIGMVPKGGKIVLTAGVDVQKDRLEVVA
;
A
#
# COMPACT_ATOMS: atom_id res chain seq x y z
N MET A 1 -18.90 -21.24 10.98
CA MET A 1 -17.43 -21.20 10.94
C MET A 1 -16.95 -20.45 12.18
N LEU A 2 -15.81 -20.86 12.77
CA LEU A 2 -15.23 -20.39 14.03
C LEU A 2 -16.20 -20.24 15.23
N ALA A 3 -16.85 -21.33 15.64
CA ALA A 3 -17.71 -21.32 16.83
C ALA A 3 -16.98 -20.93 18.14
N ARG A 4 -15.65 -20.98 18.15
CA ARG A 4 -14.79 -20.61 19.29
C ARG A 4 -13.73 -19.56 18.91
N GLY A 5 -13.95 -18.82 17.82
CA GLY A 5 -13.06 -17.74 17.44
C GLY A 5 -13.17 -16.58 18.42
N GLU A 6 -12.04 -16.03 18.84
CA GLU A 6 -12.00 -14.81 19.67
C GLU A 6 -11.12 -13.76 18.99
N TRP A 7 -11.53 -12.50 19.11
CA TRP A 7 -10.74 -11.39 18.60
C TRP A 7 -9.65 -11.03 19.60
N ARG A 8 -8.38 -11.17 19.20
CA ARG A 8 -7.23 -10.78 20.03
C ARG A 8 -6.64 -9.47 19.52
N PRO A 9 -6.68 -8.39 20.30
CA PRO A 9 -6.07 -7.13 19.88
C PRO A 9 -4.56 -7.30 19.78
N THR A 10 -4.00 -6.97 18.63
CA THR A 10 -2.55 -7.01 18.36
C THR A 10 -1.89 -5.64 18.54
N ASN A 11 -2.67 -4.55 18.51
CA ASN A 11 -2.17 -3.21 18.77
C ASN A 11 -2.11 -2.96 20.30
N PRO A 12 -0.92 -2.72 20.88
CA PRO A 12 -0.79 -2.40 22.30
C PRO A 12 -1.38 -1.03 22.65
N ILE A 13 -1.54 -0.13 21.67
CA ILE A 13 -2.08 1.20 21.86
C ILE A 13 -3.60 1.14 21.75
N LYS A 14 -4.29 1.53 22.83
CA LYS A 14 -5.75 1.70 22.83
C LYS A 14 -6.11 2.98 22.08
N GLY A 15 -6.30 2.87 20.77
CA GLY A 15 -6.92 3.91 19.97
C GLY A 15 -8.43 3.95 20.17
N GLU A 16 -9.04 5.13 19.96
CA GLU A 16 -10.51 5.27 19.94
C GLU A 16 -11.14 4.47 18.79
N LYS A 17 -10.42 4.33 17.66
CA LYS A 17 -10.85 3.58 16.49
C LYS A 17 -10.34 2.14 16.55
N LYS A 18 -11.24 1.18 16.30
CA LYS A 18 -10.93 -0.25 16.25
C LYS A 18 -10.83 -0.71 14.80
N GLY A 19 -9.66 -1.22 14.41
CA GLY A 19 -9.45 -1.88 13.12
C GLY A 19 -9.55 -3.40 13.26
N PHE A 20 -10.06 -4.06 12.22
CA PHE A 20 -10.15 -5.52 12.15
C PHE A 20 -9.49 -6.00 10.87
N HIS A 21 -8.77 -7.11 10.96
CA HIS A 21 -8.17 -7.82 9.85
C HIS A 21 -8.76 -9.24 9.82
N LEU A 22 -9.49 -9.56 8.75
CA LEU A 22 -10.15 -10.85 8.59
C LEU A 22 -10.02 -11.32 7.14
N SER A 23 -9.39 -12.49 6.96
CA SER A 23 -9.27 -13.13 5.65
C SER A 23 -10.62 -13.68 5.16
N SER A 24 -10.80 -13.70 3.85
CA SER A 24 -11.91 -14.37 3.17
C SER A 24 -11.95 -15.88 3.43
N LEU A 25 -10.88 -16.49 3.95
CA LEU A 25 -10.87 -17.90 4.38
C LEU A 25 -11.84 -18.19 5.54
N TYR A 26 -12.34 -17.16 6.22
CA TYR A 26 -13.37 -17.28 7.26
C TYR A 26 -14.81 -17.23 6.72
N SER A 27 -14.99 -17.28 5.39
CA SER A 27 -16.30 -17.19 4.76
C SER A 27 -17.26 -18.30 5.23
N PRO A 28 -18.55 -17.99 5.47
CA PRO A 28 -19.53 -18.99 5.87
C PRO A 28 -19.62 -20.20 4.92
N VAL A 29 -20.08 -21.33 5.46
CA VAL A 29 -20.30 -22.53 4.66
C VAL A 29 -21.34 -22.24 3.58
N GLY A 30 -21.01 -22.59 2.33
CA GLY A 30 -21.84 -22.31 1.15
C GLY A 30 -21.49 -21.02 0.41
N TRP A 31 -20.53 -20.24 0.91
CA TRP A 31 -19.99 -19.07 0.22
C TRP A 31 -18.61 -19.40 -0.38
N TYR A 32 -17.59 -18.63 -0.05
CA TYR A 32 -16.23 -18.82 -0.56
C TYR A 32 -15.55 -19.98 0.15
N SER A 33 -15.38 -21.09 -0.55
CA SER A 33 -14.83 -22.32 0.04
C SER A 33 -13.30 -22.31 0.03
N TRP A 34 -12.68 -23.07 0.94
CA TRP A 34 -11.23 -23.29 0.90
C TRP A 34 -10.77 -23.97 -0.39
N LYS A 35 -11.61 -24.81 -1.00
CA LYS A 35 -11.30 -25.41 -2.30
C LYS A 35 -11.15 -24.33 -3.38
N GLN A 36 -12.10 -23.41 -3.46
CA GLN A 36 -12.03 -22.26 -4.37
C GLN A 36 -10.80 -21.39 -4.06
N ALA A 37 -10.52 -21.12 -2.78
CA ALA A 37 -9.34 -20.35 -2.40
C ALA A 37 -8.02 -20.96 -2.87
N VAL A 38 -7.91 -22.29 -2.81
CA VAL A 38 -6.74 -23.03 -3.31
C VAL A 38 -6.68 -23.00 -4.83
N GLU A 39 -7.81 -23.18 -5.52
CA GLU A 39 -7.88 -23.10 -6.99
C GLU A 39 -7.46 -21.70 -7.49
N ASP A 40 -8.01 -20.64 -6.88
CA ASP A 40 -7.65 -19.25 -7.18
C ASP A 40 -6.16 -18.98 -6.92
N TYR A 41 -5.64 -19.49 -5.81
CA TYR A 41 -4.20 -19.38 -5.49
C TYR A 41 -3.34 -20.08 -6.54
N LEU A 42 -3.70 -21.32 -6.91
CA LEU A 42 -2.93 -22.09 -7.88
C LEU A 42 -2.92 -21.44 -9.27
N HIS A 43 -4.01 -20.76 -9.65
CA HIS A 43 -4.08 -19.97 -10.86
C HIS A 43 -3.25 -18.67 -10.76
N ALA A 44 -3.23 -18.04 -9.59
CA ALA A 44 -2.52 -16.78 -9.37
C ALA A 44 -1.01 -16.93 -9.14
N LYS A 45 -0.54 -18.07 -8.59
CA LYS A 45 0.85 -18.25 -8.08
C LYS A 45 1.96 -17.96 -9.10
N GLU A 46 1.69 -18.14 -10.40
CA GLU A 46 2.70 -17.98 -11.47
C GLU A 46 2.72 -16.56 -12.06
N ASN A 47 1.76 -15.71 -11.67
CA ASN A 47 1.68 -14.33 -12.12
C ASN A 47 1.69 -13.41 -10.89
N GLU A 48 2.76 -12.63 -10.74
CA GLU A 48 2.97 -11.76 -9.59
C GLU A 48 1.83 -10.75 -9.36
N GLN A 49 1.24 -10.22 -10.42
CA GLN A 49 0.12 -9.28 -10.31
C GLN A 49 -1.14 -9.98 -9.79
N LEU A 50 -1.44 -11.19 -10.29
CA LEU A 50 -2.57 -11.97 -9.81
C LEU A 50 -2.36 -12.45 -8.38
N LEU A 51 -1.12 -12.85 -8.03
CA LEU A 51 -0.77 -13.24 -6.68
C LEU A 51 -0.92 -12.08 -5.69
N LYS A 52 -0.49 -10.88 -6.09
CA LYS A 52 -0.70 -9.65 -5.31
C LYS A 52 -2.18 -9.38 -5.07
N VAL A 53 -3.02 -9.53 -6.09
CA VAL A 53 -4.48 -9.40 -5.93
C VAL A 53 -5.00 -10.43 -4.94
N TRP A 54 -4.65 -11.71 -5.11
CA TRP A 54 -5.11 -12.78 -4.22
C TRP A 54 -4.70 -12.56 -2.76
N ILE A 55 -3.46 -12.13 -2.50
CA ILE A 55 -2.98 -11.85 -1.13
C ILE A 55 -3.77 -10.69 -0.53
N ASN A 56 -3.95 -9.60 -1.26
CA ASN A 56 -4.66 -8.43 -0.76
C ASN A 56 -6.15 -8.70 -0.52
N THR A 57 -6.83 -9.44 -1.41
CA THR A 57 -8.30 -9.61 -1.36
C THR A 57 -8.73 -10.86 -0.61
N THR A 58 -7.99 -11.97 -0.74
CA THR A 58 -8.31 -13.23 -0.08
C THR A 58 -7.75 -13.27 1.33
N LEU A 59 -6.48 -12.89 1.52
CA LEU A 59 -5.85 -12.92 2.85
C LEU A 59 -6.06 -11.62 3.63
N GLY A 60 -6.22 -10.49 2.94
CA GLY A 60 -6.27 -9.17 3.57
C GLY A 60 -4.89 -8.61 3.93
N GLU A 61 -3.83 -9.29 3.48
CA GLU A 61 -2.46 -8.98 3.84
C GLU A 61 -1.86 -7.93 2.89
N THR A 62 -0.85 -7.21 3.37
CA THR A 62 -0.12 -6.23 2.56
C THR A 62 0.94 -6.91 1.70
N TRP A 63 0.98 -6.58 0.42
CA TRP A 63 2.04 -7.02 -0.48
C TRP A 63 3.20 -6.04 -0.55
N VAL A 64 4.42 -6.55 -0.46
CA VAL A 64 5.66 -5.79 -0.72
C VAL A 64 6.20 -6.22 -2.07
N ASP A 65 6.25 -5.30 -3.03
CA ASP A 65 6.79 -5.58 -4.36
C ASP A 65 8.28 -5.93 -4.23
N LYS A 66 8.71 -7.02 -4.89
CA LYS A 66 10.11 -7.44 -4.97
C LYS A 66 10.92 -6.59 -5.96
N GLY A 67 10.61 -5.30 -6.06
CA GLY A 67 11.46 -4.37 -6.79
C GLY A 67 12.75 -4.12 -6.02
N GLU A 68 13.85 -3.89 -6.72
CA GLU A 68 15.02 -3.22 -6.15
C GLU A 68 14.64 -1.77 -5.82
N VAL A 69 13.85 -1.57 -4.76
CA VAL A 69 13.75 -0.26 -4.14
C VAL A 69 15.10 -0.07 -3.45
N PRO A 70 15.91 0.92 -3.85
CA PRO A 70 17.14 1.23 -3.13
C PRO A 70 16.77 1.41 -1.67
N ASP A 71 17.58 0.83 -0.76
CA ASP A 71 17.34 1.00 0.67
C ASP A 71 17.10 2.49 0.95
N TRP A 72 15.95 2.81 1.56
CA TRP A 72 15.56 4.19 1.86
C TRP A 72 16.70 4.93 2.59
N LYS A 73 17.50 4.19 3.36
CA LYS A 73 18.69 4.69 4.05
C LYS A 73 19.77 5.18 3.09
N GLN A 74 20.04 4.45 2.00
CA GLN A 74 21.01 4.87 0.99
C GLN A 74 20.55 6.15 0.27
N LEU A 75 19.26 6.31 0.00
CA LEU A 75 18.72 7.56 -0.58
C LEU A 75 18.81 8.71 0.42
N PHE A 76 18.52 8.45 1.70
CA PHE A 76 18.60 9.44 2.76
C PHE A 76 20.03 9.93 3.00
N GLU A 77 21.02 9.03 2.97
CA GLU A 77 22.44 9.38 3.13
C GLU A 77 22.99 10.19 1.94
N ARG A 78 22.45 9.99 0.74
CA ARG A 78 22.83 10.74 -0.46
C ARG A 78 22.13 12.10 -0.61
N ARG A 79 21.25 12.48 0.32
CA ARG A 79 20.57 13.76 0.25
C ARG A 79 21.57 14.90 0.39
N GLU A 80 21.49 15.86 -0.53
CA GLU A 80 22.22 17.12 -0.41
C GLU A 80 21.35 18.14 0.35
N ASN A 81 22.00 18.96 1.17
CA ASN A 81 21.29 20.03 1.89
C ASN A 81 21.05 21.20 0.94
N PHE A 82 19.80 21.36 0.51
CA PHE A 82 19.36 22.52 -0.25
C PHE A 82 18.56 23.47 0.63
N PRO A 83 18.97 24.74 0.76
CA PRO A 83 18.15 25.73 1.45
C PRO A 83 16.83 25.93 0.71
N ILE A 84 15.72 25.91 1.47
CA ILE A 84 14.37 26.13 0.94
C ILE A 84 14.34 27.48 0.21
N GLY A 85 13.77 27.52 -0.99
CA GLY A 85 13.67 28.73 -1.81
C GLY A 85 14.92 29.06 -2.62
N MET A 86 15.97 28.21 -2.59
CA MET A 86 17.18 28.42 -3.36
C MET A 86 17.37 27.35 -4.43
N VAL A 87 17.47 27.78 -5.68
CA VAL A 87 17.80 26.90 -6.82
C VAL A 87 19.31 26.72 -6.90
N PRO A 88 19.85 25.48 -6.84
CA PRO A 88 21.28 25.24 -6.93
C PRO A 88 21.85 25.68 -8.29
N LYS A 89 22.97 26.43 -8.28
CA LYS A 89 23.65 26.85 -9.51
C LYS A 89 24.29 25.63 -10.19
N GLY A 90 23.94 25.40 -11.46
CA GLY A 90 24.51 24.32 -12.28
C GLY A 90 23.68 23.03 -12.34
N GLY A 91 22.54 22.96 -11.65
CA GLY A 91 21.62 21.82 -11.75
C GLY A 91 20.82 21.82 -13.05
N LYS A 92 20.83 20.71 -13.79
CA LYS A 92 19.83 20.43 -14.83
C LYS A 92 18.50 20.06 -14.16
N ILE A 93 17.86 21.05 -13.54
CA ILE A 93 16.58 20.85 -12.85
C ILE A 93 15.44 21.48 -13.66
N VAL A 94 14.29 20.82 -13.64
CA VAL A 94 13.04 21.38 -14.15
C VAL A 94 12.26 21.86 -12.94
N LEU A 95 11.99 23.17 -12.86
CA LEU A 95 11.07 23.72 -11.88
C LEU A 95 9.66 23.45 -12.36
N THR A 96 8.89 22.73 -11.56
CA THR A 96 7.48 22.48 -11.80
C THR A 96 6.67 23.19 -10.72
N ALA A 97 5.51 23.71 -11.10
CA ALA A 97 4.50 24.23 -10.18
C ALA A 97 3.18 23.53 -10.49
N GLY A 98 2.45 23.16 -9.45
CA GLY A 98 1.09 22.64 -9.60
C GLY A 98 0.15 23.80 -9.89
N VAL A 99 -0.62 23.72 -10.97
CA VAL A 99 -1.64 24.73 -11.30
C VAL A 99 -2.99 24.07 -11.36
N ASP A 100 -3.91 24.53 -10.51
CA ASP A 100 -5.32 24.16 -10.58
C ASP A 100 -6.08 25.21 -11.41
N VAL A 101 -6.79 24.74 -12.43
CA VAL A 101 -7.51 25.61 -13.38
C VAL A 101 -8.96 25.71 -12.95
N GLN A 102 -9.34 26.89 -12.47
CA GLN A 102 -10.72 27.23 -12.12
C GLN A 102 -11.33 28.12 -13.21
N LYS A 103 -12.66 28.25 -13.23
CA LYS A 103 -13.39 28.93 -14.32
C LYS A 103 -12.98 30.41 -14.51
N ASP A 104 -12.50 31.05 -13.46
CA ASP A 104 -12.14 32.47 -13.39
C ASP A 104 -10.67 32.73 -13.07
N ARG A 105 -9.88 31.69 -12.72
CA ARG A 105 -8.48 31.86 -12.29
C ARG A 105 -7.64 30.59 -12.40
N LEU A 106 -6.34 30.78 -12.29
CA LEU A 106 -5.34 29.74 -12.11
C LEU A 106 -4.80 29.82 -10.69
N GLU A 107 -4.93 28.75 -9.90
CA GLU A 107 -4.35 28.65 -8.56
C GLU A 107 -3.02 27.91 -8.65
N VAL A 108 -1.93 28.62 -8.41
CA VAL A 108 -0.57 28.07 -8.52
C VAL A 108 -0.02 27.78 -7.12
N VAL A 109 0.50 26.57 -6.93
CA VAL A 109 1.27 26.17 -5.75
C VAL A 109 2.67 25.76 -6.22
N ALA A 110 3.70 26.43 -5.69
CA ALA A 110 5.11 26.20 -5.97
C ALA A 110 5.91 26.14 -4.67
#